data_AF-A0A6C0DII8-F1
#
_entry.id   AF-A0A6C0DII8-F1
#
_cell.length_a   1.000
_cell.length_b   1.000
_cell.length_c   1.000
_cell.angle_alpha   90.00
_cell.angle_beta   90.00
_cell.angle_gamma   90.00
#
_symmetry.space_group_name_H-M   'P 1'
#
loop_
_entity.id
_entity.type
_entity.pdbx_description
1 polymer ?
#
loop_
_entity_poly.entity_id
_entity_poly.type
_entity_poly.pdbx_seq_one_letter_code
_entity_poly.pdbx_strand_id
1 'polypeptide(L)'
;MSSKKYNVTAHSVMEWAKGELKHVGRIAAVEDPDIQYSYAQSTVNGMLHLRDALFQLVNDPNYGEKKGDLLKTHDSVVRVVKHLIKEYKVNLDEIKAFNTRKVLGDLSYLKGGMYYRKTRKNRK
;
A
#
# COMPACT_ATOMS: atom_id res chain seq x y z
N MET A 1 -17.02 -6.16 5.32
CA MET A 1 -16.45 -5.26 6.34
C MET A 1 -16.67 -3.83 5.89
N SER A 2 -17.17 -2.96 6.77
CA SER A 2 -17.40 -1.54 6.43
C SER A 2 -16.06 -0.81 6.33
N SER A 3 -15.63 -0.43 5.12
CA SER A 3 -14.41 0.37 4.96
C SER A 3 -14.62 1.71 5.65
N LYS A 4 -13.72 2.08 6.57
CA LYS A 4 -13.77 3.41 7.17
C LYS A 4 -13.63 4.45 6.06
N LYS A 5 -14.48 5.48 6.12
CA LYS A 5 -14.39 6.60 5.18
C LYS A 5 -13.27 7.52 5.64
N TYR A 6 -12.29 7.71 4.77
CA TYR A 6 -11.15 8.59 5.02
C TYR A 6 -11.52 10.06 4.80
N ASN A 7 -12.50 10.36 3.93
CA ASN A 7 -13.01 11.72 3.65
C ASN A 7 -11.90 12.74 3.36
N VAL A 8 -10.89 12.29 2.63
CA VAL A 8 -9.73 13.08 2.22
C VAL A 8 -9.91 13.57 0.78
N THR A 9 -9.31 14.69 0.42
CA THR A 9 -9.35 15.18 -0.96
C THR A 9 -8.35 14.43 -1.83
N ALA A 10 -8.56 14.43 -3.16
CA ALA A 10 -7.58 13.91 -4.10
C ALA A 10 -6.20 14.59 -3.95
N HIS A 11 -6.16 15.90 -3.68
CA HIS A 11 -4.90 16.59 -3.45
C HIS A 11 -4.17 16.06 -2.21
N SER A 12 -4.88 15.97 -1.08
CA SER A 12 -4.32 15.48 0.19
C SER A 12 -3.80 14.04 0.09
N VAL A 13 -4.52 13.16 -0.61
CA VAL A 13 -4.08 11.77 -0.82
C VAL A 13 -2.84 11.67 -1.69
N MET A 14 -2.72 12.51 -2.71
CA MET A 14 -1.54 12.54 -3.56
C MET A 14 -0.31 13.06 -2.82
N GLU A 15 -0.47 14.07 -1.95
CA GLU A 15 0.62 14.54 -1.07
C GLU A 15 1.02 13.48 -0.05
N TRP A 16 0.06 12.77 0.55
CA TRP A 16 0.36 11.64 1.43
C TRP A 16 1.16 10.56 0.69
N ALA A 17 0.77 10.21 -0.54
CA ALA A 17 1.51 9.25 -1.34
C ALA A 17 2.97 9.68 -1.60
N LYS A 18 3.22 10.95 -1.89
CA LYS A 18 4.59 11.48 -2.03
C LYS A 18 5.39 11.33 -0.74
N GLY A 19 4.77 11.63 0.41
CA GLY A 19 5.38 11.47 1.73
C GLY A 19 5.82 10.04 2.00
N GLU A 20 4.91 9.07 1.83
CA GLU A 20 5.19 7.65 2.04
C GLU A 20 6.28 7.12 1.08
N LEU A 21 6.24 7.51 -0.19
CA LEU A 21 7.27 7.12 -1.17
C LEU A 21 8.65 7.70 -0.82
N LYS A 22 8.71 8.89 -0.23
CA LYS A 22 9.97 9.46 0.29
C LYS A 22 10.53 8.66 1.46
N HIS A 23 9.66 8.08 2.31
CA HIS A 23 10.09 7.21 3.40
C HIS A 23 10.78 5.94 2.89
N VAL A 24 10.36 5.37 1.75
CA VAL A 24 11.02 4.21 1.14
C VAL A 24 12.49 4.47 0.86
N GLY A 25 12.82 5.62 0.28
CA GLY A 25 14.22 6.00 0.01
C GLY A 25 15.05 6.12 1.29
N ARG A 26 14.42 6.56 2.39
CA ARG A 26 15.09 6.64 3.70
C ARG A 26 15.37 5.27 4.29
N ILE A 27 14.45 4.30 4.14
CA ILE A 27 14.68 2.92 4.59
C ILE A 27 15.93 2.36 3.91
N ALA A 28 16.01 2.48 2.58
CA ALA A 28 17.15 1.97 1.83
C ALA A 28 18.49 2.68 2.13
N ALA A 29 18.43 3.93 2.60
CA ALA A 29 19.63 4.71 2.95
C ALA A 29 20.15 4.41 4.37
N VAL A 30 19.37 3.76 5.23
CA VAL A 30 19.82 3.31 6.54
C VAL A 30 20.59 2.00 6.36
N GLU A 31 21.75 1.85 6.99
CA GLU A 31 22.57 0.62 6.89
C GLU A 31 22.17 -0.45 7.92
N ASP A 32 21.60 -0.02 9.05
CA ASP A 32 21.21 -0.91 10.15
C ASP A 32 19.94 -1.72 9.83
N PRO A 33 19.99 -3.06 9.84
CA PRO A 33 18.85 -3.90 9.48
C PRO A 33 17.64 -3.80 10.43
N ASP A 34 17.85 -3.56 11.72
CA ASP A 34 16.76 -3.48 12.70
C ASP A 34 16.02 -2.15 12.59
N ILE A 35 16.75 -1.06 12.30
CA ILE A 35 16.16 0.23 11.98
C ILE A 35 15.42 0.17 10.63
N GLN A 36 16.02 -0.48 9.62
CA GLN A 36 15.35 -0.72 8.34
C GLN A 36 14.03 -1.47 8.53
N TYR A 37 14.02 -2.55 9.31
CA TYR A 37 12.82 -3.30 9.67
C TYR A 37 11.78 -2.39 10.33
N SER A 38 12.18 -1.65 11.37
CA SER A 38 11.27 -0.79 12.13
C SER A 38 10.62 0.28 11.25
N TYR A 39 11.39 0.90 10.36
CA TYR A 39 10.85 1.87 9.41
C TYR A 39 9.97 1.21 8.34
N ALA A 40 10.36 0.06 7.79
CA ALA A 40 9.54 -0.68 6.85
C ALA A 40 8.20 -1.10 7.46
N GLN A 41 8.19 -1.55 8.72
CA GLN A 41 6.98 -1.91 9.47
C GLN A 41 6.01 -0.72 9.57
N SER A 42 6.53 0.45 9.94
CA SER A 42 5.74 1.69 10.06
C SER A 42 5.23 2.18 8.70
N THR A 43 6.11 2.23 7.69
CA THR A 43 5.76 2.67 6.33
C THR A 43 4.74 1.75 5.68
N VAL A 44 4.85 0.42 5.83
CA VAL A 44 3.83 -0.50 5.33
C VAL A 44 2.48 -0.20 5.99
N ASN A 45 2.43 -0.02 7.32
CA ASN A 45 1.18 0.32 7.99
C ASN A 45 0.53 1.61 7.45
N GLY A 46 1.31 2.69 7.29
CA GLY A 46 0.84 3.95 6.70
C GLY A 46 0.34 3.78 5.26
N MET A 47 1.09 3.05 4.43
CA MET A 47 0.73 2.78 3.04
C MET A 47 -0.53 1.92 2.88
N LEU A 48 -0.81 1.01 3.81
CA LEU A 48 -2.08 0.25 3.80
C LEU A 48 -3.28 1.18 3.96
N HIS A 49 -3.18 2.17 4.84
CA HIS A 49 -4.24 3.18 5.00
C HIS A 49 -4.35 4.09 3.78
N LEU A 50 -3.22 4.54 3.23
CA LEU A 50 -3.18 5.35 2.01
C LEU A 50 -3.83 4.60 0.83
N ARG A 51 -3.57 3.30 0.71
CA ARG A 51 -4.18 2.45 -0.33
C ARG A 51 -5.70 2.44 -0.23
N ASP A 52 -6.25 2.32 0.97
CA ASP A 52 -7.70 2.32 1.17
C ASP A 52 -8.32 3.69 0.88
N ALA A 53 -7.63 4.78 1.25
CA ALA A 53 -8.04 6.15 0.93
C ALA A 53 -8.05 6.41 -0.59
N LEU A 54 -7.01 5.96 -1.31
CA LEU A 54 -6.94 6.02 -2.76
C LEU A 54 -8.08 5.23 -3.40
N PHE A 55 -8.32 4.00 -2.92
CA PHE A 55 -9.39 3.16 -3.44
C PHE A 55 -10.77 3.77 -3.22
N GLN A 56 -11.00 4.43 -2.09
CA GLN A 56 -12.23 5.19 -1.85
C GLN A 56 -12.44 6.28 -2.91
N LEU A 57 -11.42 7.09 -3.20
CA LEU A 57 -11.51 8.17 -4.18
C LEU A 57 -11.63 7.68 -5.63
N VAL A 58 -10.97 6.57 -5.99
CA VAL A 58 -11.10 5.94 -7.32
C VAL A 58 -12.55 5.54 -7.63
N ASN A 59 -13.30 5.17 -6.59
CA ASN A 59 -14.70 4.74 -6.71
C ASN A 59 -15.71 5.87 -6.44
N ASP A 60 -15.24 7.08 -6.12
CA ASP A 60 -16.11 8.25 -5.93
C ASP A 60 -16.41 8.91 -7.29
N PRO A 61 -17.68 8.99 -7.72
CA PRO A 61 -18.06 9.62 -8.98
C PRO A 61 -17.60 11.07 -9.11
N ASN A 62 -17.46 11.81 -8.00
CA ASN A 62 -17.03 13.20 -8.00
C ASN A 62 -15.57 13.39 -8.43
N TYR A 63 -14.78 12.32 -8.45
CA TYR A 63 -13.38 12.34 -8.84
C TYR A 63 -13.11 11.65 -10.19
N GLY A 64 -14.13 11.51 -11.03
CA GLY A 64 -14.04 10.84 -12.34
C GLY A 64 -12.88 11.32 -13.22
N GLU A 65 -12.65 12.63 -13.28
CA GLU A 65 -11.56 13.24 -14.06
C GLU A 65 -10.16 12.87 -13.55
N LYS A 66 -10.02 12.61 -12.24
CA LYS A 66 -8.74 12.26 -11.59
C LYS A 66 -8.56 10.76 -11.40
N LYS A 67 -9.56 9.95 -11.78
CA LYS A 67 -9.61 8.51 -11.53
C LYS A 67 -8.38 7.79 -12.07
N GLY A 68 -7.91 8.16 -13.26
CA GLY A 68 -6.73 7.55 -13.88
C GLY A 68 -5.47 7.72 -13.03
N ASP A 69 -5.22 8.93 -12.52
CA ASP A 69 -4.03 9.23 -11.72
C ASP A 69 -4.13 8.64 -10.30
N LEU A 70 -5.31 8.67 -9.71
CA LEU A 70 -5.59 8.01 -8.43
C LEU A 70 -5.35 6.50 -8.53
N LEU A 71 -5.78 5.85 -9.61
CA LEU A 71 -5.58 4.42 -9.82
C LEU A 71 -4.10 4.07 -10.05
N LYS A 72 -3.38 4.85 -10.87
CA LYS A 72 -1.92 4.67 -11.04
C LYS A 72 -1.17 4.80 -9.71
N THR A 73 -1.59 5.74 -8.87
CA THR A 73 -1.00 5.97 -7.55
C THR A 73 -1.33 4.81 -6.61
N HIS A 74 -2.59 4.36 -6.58
CA HIS A 74 -3.02 3.17 -5.84
C HIS A 74 -2.15 1.95 -6.18
N ASP A 75 -1.98 1.66 -7.47
CA ASP A 75 -1.21 0.50 -7.91
C ASP A 75 0.28 0.63 -7.56
N SER A 76 0.80 1.85 -7.56
CA SER A 76 2.19 2.11 -7.16
C SER A 76 2.38 1.87 -5.66
N VAL A 77 1.45 2.34 -4.82
CA VAL A 77 1.45 2.06 -3.37
C VAL A 77 1.39 0.55 -3.11
N VAL A 78 0.49 -0.17 -3.79
CA VAL A 78 0.38 -1.64 -3.65
C VAL A 78 1.69 -2.34 -4.01
N ARG A 79 2.36 -1.93 -5.10
CA ARG A 79 3.64 -2.52 -5.51
C ARG A 79 4.72 -2.28 -4.46
N VAL A 80 4.80 -1.07 -3.92
CA VAL A 80 5.79 -0.70 -2.90
C VAL A 80 5.55 -1.47 -1.61
N VAL A 81 4.31 -1.56 -1.14
CA VAL A 81 3.95 -2.37 0.03
C VAL A 81 4.43 -3.81 -0.14
N LYS A 82 4.13 -4.44 -1.29
CA LYS A 82 4.59 -5.81 -1.58
C LYS A 82 6.10 -5.94 -1.59
N HIS A 83 6.80 -4.94 -2.13
CA HIS A 83 8.26 -4.92 -2.14
C HIS A 83 8.82 -4.81 -0.72
N LEU A 84 8.35 -3.87 0.09
CA LEU A 84 8.81 -3.68 1.47
C LEU A 84 8.59 -4.92 2.33
N ILE A 85 7.41 -5.57 2.20
CA ILE A 85 7.11 -6.80 2.91
C ILE A 85 8.10 -7.91 2.57
N LYS A 86 8.43 -8.05 1.28
CA LYS A 86 9.36 -9.07 0.82
C LYS A 86 10.79 -8.77 1.25
N GLU A 87 11.25 -7.55 1.05
CA GLU A 87 12.64 -7.14 1.24
C GLU A 87 13.01 -7.10 2.72
N TYR A 88 12.20 -6.42 3.51
CA TYR A 88 12.48 -6.16 4.93
C TYR A 88 11.74 -7.13 5.86
N LYS A 89 11.10 -8.17 5.32
CA LYS A 89 10.39 -9.21 6.10
C LYS A 89 9.35 -8.64 7.09
N VAL A 90 8.66 -7.57 6.70
CA VAL A 90 7.62 -6.90 7.52
C VAL A 90 6.60 -7.92 8.05
N ASN A 91 6.34 -7.88 9.35
CA ASN A 91 5.41 -8.78 9.99
C ASN A 91 3.97 -8.25 9.84
N LEU A 92 3.23 -8.79 8.87
CA LEU A 92 1.84 -8.42 8.64
C LEU A 92 0.91 -8.84 9.78
N ASP A 93 1.26 -9.86 10.56
CA ASP A 93 0.42 -10.31 11.65
C ASP A 93 0.50 -9.37 12.84
N GLU A 94 1.65 -8.74 13.09
CA GLU A 94 1.79 -7.63 14.04
C GLU A 94 0.95 -6.41 13.62
N ILE A 95 0.98 -6.02 12.34
CA ILE A 95 0.14 -4.91 11.84
C ILE A 95 -1.35 -5.21 12.04
N LYS A 96 -1.77 -6.45 11.73
CA LYS A 96 -3.16 -6.88 11.95
C LYS A 96 -3.53 -6.89 13.43
N ALA A 97 -2.62 -7.35 14.30
CA ALA A 97 -2.83 -7.38 15.74
C ALA A 97 -2.98 -5.96 16.30
N PHE A 98 -2.19 -5.00 15.79
CA PHE A 98 -2.29 -3.59 16.17
C PHE A 98 -3.59 -2.94 15.66
N ASN A 99 -4.15 -3.41 14.54
CA ASN A 99 -5.43 -2.98 13.97
C ASN A 99 -6.66 -3.45 14.78
N THR A 100 -6.62 -3.33 16.10
CA THR A 100 -7.68 -3.71 17.05
C THR A 100 -9.03 -3.06 16.75
N ARG A 101 -9.01 -1.82 16.24
CA ARG A 101 -10.20 -1.04 15.86
C ARG A 101 -10.73 -1.37 14.45
N LYS A 102 -10.12 -2.33 13.75
CA LYS A 102 -10.51 -2.81 12.40
C LYS A 102 -10.68 -1.66 11.40
N VAL A 103 -9.69 -0.76 11.39
CA VAL A 103 -9.67 0.43 10.54
C VAL A 103 -9.08 0.16 9.15
N LEU A 104 -8.19 -0.83 9.02
CA LEU A 104 -7.69 -1.30 7.73
C LEU A 104 -8.75 -2.10 6.97
N GLY A 105 -8.76 -1.94 5.64
CA GLY A 105 -9.55 -2.70 4.70
C GLY A 105 -9.02 -4.12 4.45
N ASP A 106 -9.56 -4.76 3.42
CA ASP A 106 -9.18 -6.13 3.05
C ASP A 106 -7.72 -6.20 2.56
N LEU A 107 -6.94 -7.10 3.19
CA LEU A 107 -5.53 -7.36 2.88
C LEU A 107 -5.31 -8.58 1.99
N SER A 108 -6.39 -9.21 1.48
CA SER A 108 -6.30 -10.41 0.63
C SER A 108 -5.41 -10.24 -0.61
N TYR A 109 -5.31 -9.02 -1.15
CA TYR A 109 -4.47 -8.68 -2.30
C TYR A 109 -2.95 -8.88 -2.06
N LEU A 110 -2.55 -9.00 -0.80
CA LEU A 110 -1.18 -9.34 -0.39
C LEU A 110 -0.90 -10.85 -0.46
N LYS A 111 -1.93 -11.71 -0.47
CA LYS A 111 -1.79 -13.18 -0.50
C LYS A 111 -1.31 -13.77 -1.83
N GLY A 112 -0.89 -12.94 -2.79
CA GLY A 112 -0.39 -13.36 -4.11
C GLY A 112 1.13 -13.31 -4.29
N GLY A 113 1.91 -13.30 -3.22
CA GLY A 113 3.37 -13.11 -3.24
C GLY A 113 4.19 -14.33 -3.68
N MET A 114 3.62 -15.53 -3.78
CA MET A 114 4.30 -16.72 -4.30
C MET A 114 3.64 -17.17 -5.60
N TYR A 115 4.37 -16.98 -6.71
CA TYR A 115 4.17 -17.62 -8.02
C TYR A 115 2.73 -17.69 -8.56
N TYR A 116 2.37 -16.71 -9.40
CA TYR A 116 1.51 -17.00 -10.54
C TYR A 116 2.08 -16.34 -11.81
N ARG A 117 3.30 -16.76 -12.19
CA ARG A 117 3.70 -16.74 -13.61
C ARG A 117 2.79 -17.76 -14.31
N LYS A 118 1.60 -17.33 -14.74
CA LYS A 118 0.83 -18.08 -15.71
C LYS A 118 1.63 -18.01 -17.01
N THR A 119 2.42 -19.04 -17.27
CA THR A 119 3.12 -19.24 -18.53
C THR A 119 2.11 -19.03 -19.65
N ARG A 120 2.35 -17.99 -20.44
CA ARG A 120 1.63 -17.70 -21.68
C ARG A 120 1.87 -18.92 -22.57
N LYS A 121 0.87 -19.81 -22.64
CA LYS A 121 0.91 -21.00 -23.49
C LYS A 121 1.01 -20.49 -24.92
N ASN A 122 2.21 -20.52 -25.49
CA ASN A 122 2.44 -20.22 -26.90
C ASN A 122 1.53 -21.16 -27.70
N ARG A 123 0.52 -20.57 -28.37
CA ARG A 123 -0.14 -21.20 -29.52
C ARG A 123 0.90 -21.23 -30.64
N LYS A 124 1.37 -22.42 -30.99
CA LYS A 124 1.73 -22.78 -32.35
C LYS A 124 0.64 -23.68 -32.88
#